data_AF-A0A916B0V7-F1
#
_entry.id   AF-A0A916B0V7-F1
#
_cell.length_a   1.000
_cell.length_b   1.000
_cell.length_c   1.000
_cell.angle_alpha   90.00
_cell.angle_beta   90.00
_cell.angle_gamma   90.00
#
_symmetry.space_group_name_H-M   'P 1'
#
loop_
_entity.id
_entity.type
_entity.pdbx_description
1 polymer ?
#
loop_
_entity_poly.entity_id
_entity_poly.type
_entity_poly.pdbx_seq_one_letter_code
_entity_poly.pdbx_strand_id
1 'polypeptide(L)'
;MKLVQTQLLKGTREFEIADNVVNFRMKTLLKEEKLTVDLSILNPEPVVNVPFLEFHSRVKCGPLLSLLLDKPNSQEFNAFVDELKQRARQEYSAFAGLKAGSQPESLAANVFEEPPEYDEAGRIRTGKNVEPVIAERVDETIRMLEQHLQAGEIEALLAALKALKEDPENESCLDRLIEAFDDLGPRQGAVLTYAPYVGFLLSENPPGL
;
A
#
# COMPACT_ATOMS: atom_id res chain seq x y z
N MET A 1 -7.99 -1.34 20.49
CA MET A 1 -6.72 -2.12 20.50
C MET A 1 -5.67 -1.34 19.74
N LYS A 2 -4.39 -1.41 20.11
CA LYS A 2 -3.33 -0.59 19.50
C LYS A 2 -2.12 -1.43 19.08
N LEU A 3 -1.51 -1.11 17.94
CA LEU A 3 -0.25 -1.66 17.45
C LEU A 3 0.72 -0.51 17.15
N VAL A 4 1.95 -0.61 17.65
CA VAL A 4 3.00 0.41 17.43
C VAL A 4 4.20 -0.23 16.78
N GLN A 5 4.56 0.27 15.60
CA GLN A 5 5.69 -0.21 14.80
C GLN A 5 6.74 0.90 14.71
N THR A 6 7.77 0.80 15.53
CA THR A 6 8.90 1.74 15.54
C THR A 6 10.00 1.25 14.61
N GLN A 7 10.53 2.15 13.79
CA GLN A 7 11.74 1.92 13.02
C GLN A 7 12.76 2.99 13.37
N LEU A 8 13.98 2.56 13.76
CA LEU A 8 15.10 3.50 13.88
C LEU A 8 15.24 4.27 12.56
N LEU A 9 15.29 5.60 12.62
CA LEU A 9 15.38 6.55 11.50
C LEU A 9 14.11 6.73 10.64
N LYS A 10 13.29 5.69 10.40
CA LYS A 10 12.07 5.78 9.56
C LYS A 10 10.82 6.25 10.31
N GLY A 11 10.91 6.44 11.63
CA GLY A 11 9.83 6.97 12.46
C GLY A 11 8.96 5.88 13.12
N THR A 12 7.85 6.32 13.71
CA THR A 12 6.91 5.46 14.43
C THR A 12 5.58 5.42 13.71
N ARG A 13 5.07 4.23 13.46
CA ARG A 13 3.71 3.99 12.97
C ARG A 13 2.86 3.49 14.11
N GLU A 14 1.68 4.07 14.28
CA GLU A 14 0.72 3.69 15.31
C GLU A 14 -0.60 3.39 14.62
N PHE A 15 -1.18 2.24 14.94
CA PHE A 15 -2.49 1.81 14.47
C PHE A 15 -3.36 1.60 15.69
N GLU A 16 -4.55 2.17 15.70
CA GLU A 16 -5.50 2.08 16.80
C GLU A 16 -6.90 1.77 16.28
N ILE A 17 -7.40 0.61 16.66
CA ILE A 17 -8.78 0.19 16.39
C ILE A 17 -9.66 0.77 17.49
N ALA A 18 -10.56 1.67 17.12
CA ALA A 18 -11.48 2.37 18.00
C ALA A 18 -12.89 2.27 17.43
N ASP A 19 -13.82 1.66 18.18
CA ASP A 19 -15.19 1.42 17.75
C ASP A 19 -15.28 0.80 16.34
N ASN A 20 -15.85 1.54 15.38
CA ASN A 20 -16.06 1.18 13.99
C ASN A 20 -14.97 1.70 13.03
N VAL A 21 -13.90 2.31 13.55
CA VAL A 21 -12.81 2.87 12.74
C VAL A 21 -11.46 2.33 13.17
N VAL A 22 -10.50 2.45 12.28
CA VAL A 22 -9.08 2.28 12.57
C VAL A 22 -8.34 3.57 12.23
N ASN A 23 -7.67 4.10 13.25
CA ASN A 23 -6.84 5.29 13.15
C ASN A 23 -5.40 4.85 12.89
N PHE A 24 -4.81 5.42 11.85
CA PHE A 24 -3.40 5.29 11.53
C PHE A 24 -2.72 6.63 11.77
N ARG A 25 -1.57 6.59 12.44
CA ARG A 25 -0.70 7.75 12.64
C ARG A 25 0.72 7.36 12.31
N MET A 26 1.37 8.11 11.45
CA MET A 26 2.79 7.97 11.18
C MET A 26 3.53 9.24 11.60
N LYS A 27 4.53 9.09 12.47
CA LYS A 27 5.37 10.19 12.94
C LYS A 27 6.80 9.95 12.51
N THR A 28 7.33 10.84 11.68
CA THR A 28 8.74 10.88 11.29
C THR A 28 9.42 12.08 11.95
N LEU A 29 10.74 12.24 11.75
CA LEU A 29 11.47 13.41 12.26
C LEU A 29 11.05 14.74 11.61
N LEU A 30 10.40 14.69 10.43
CA LEU A 30 10.06 15.88 9.64
C LEU A 30 8.54 16.11 9.52
N LYS A 31 7.73 15.05 9.55
CA LYS A 31 6.29 15.11 9.28
C LYS A 31 5.49 14.15 10.15
N GLU A 32 4.26 14.54 10.45
CA GLU A 32 3.24 13.68 11.06
C GLU A 32 2.06 13.53 10.10
N GLU A 33 1.62 12.30 9.88
CA GLU A 33 0.49 11.93 9.03
C GLU A 33 -0.54 11.17 9.85
N LYS A 34 -1.83 11.43 9.57
CA LYS A 34 -2.96 10.77 10.23
C LYS A 34 -3.99 10.37 9.18
N LEU A 35 -4.51 9.16 9.31
CA LEU A 35 -5.59 8.63 8.48
C LEU A 35 -6.60 7.94 9.40
N THR A 36 -7.89 8.12 9.12
CA THR A 36 -8.95 7.37 9.79
C THR A 36 -9.72 6.60 8.73
N VAL A 37 -9.85 5.29 8.93
CA VAL A 37 -10.49 4.37 7.98
C VAL A 37 -11.67 3.71 8.67
N ASP A 38 -12.83 3.72 8.02
CA ASP A 38 -14.00 3.00 8.48
C ASP A 38 -13.84 1.48 8.23
N LEU A 39 -14.14 0.66 9.24
CA LEU A 39 -13.95 -0.78 9.15
C LEU A 39 -14.94 -1.47 8.21
N SER A 40 -16.11 -0.86 7.95
CA SER A 40 -17.12 -1.41 7.03
C SER A 40 -16.64 -1.45 5.58
N ILE A 41 -15.74 -0.53 5.19
CA ILE A 41 -15.16 -0.46 3.85
C ILE A 41 -13.85 -1.23 3.72
N LEU A 42 -13.35 -1.82 4.80
CA LEU A 42 -12.08 -2.55 4.83
C LEU A 42 -12.29 -4.02 4.47
N ASN A 43 -11.51 -4.54 3.53
CA ASN A 43 -11.52 -5.96 3.21
C ASN A 43 -10.80 -6.74 4.33
N PRO A 44 -11.48 -7.67 5.01
CA PRO A 44 -10.91 -8.44 6.12
C PRO A 44 -9.92 -9.51 5.66
N GLU A 45 -9.79 -9.77 4.36
CA GLU A 45 -8.74 -10.63 3.83
C GLU A 45 -7.57 -9.76 3.39
N PRO A 46 -6.52 -9.60 4.23
CA PRO A 46 -5.36 -8.84 3.87
C PRO A 46 -4.51 -9.61 2.85
N VAL A 47 -3.82 -8.86 2.00
CA VAL A 47 -2.88 -9.38 1.01
C VAL A 47 -1.46 -9.25 1.57
N VAL A 48 -0.68 -10.33 1.47
CA VAL A 48 0.74 -10.29 1.83
C VAL A 48 1.51 -9.69 0.67
N ASN A 49 2.04 -8.48 0.87
CA ASN A 49 2.87 -7.77 -0.09
C ASN A 49 4.20 -7.38 0.60
N VAL A 50 5.12 -8.34 0.70
CA VAL A 50 6.34 -8.24 1.52
C VAL A 50 7.10 -6.93 1.22
N PRO A 51 7.51 -6.15 2.25
CA PRO A 51 7.50 -6.48 3.69
C PRO A 51 6.20 -6.13 4.43
N PHE A 52 5.12 -5.84 3.71
CA PHE A 52 3.85 -5.39 4.26
C PHE A 52 2.76 -6.46 4.25
N LEU A 53 1.84 -6.32 5.20
CA LEU A 53 0.52 -6.92 5.16
C LEU A 53 -0.48 -5.79 4.89
N GLU A 54 -1.18 -5.88 3.76
CA GLU A 54 -2.03 -4.80 3.27
C GLU A 54 -3.51 -5.13 3.42
N PHE A 55 -4.26 -4.20 3.98
CA PHE A 55 -5.72 -4.24 3.97
C PHE A 55 -6.26 -3.32 2.90
N HIS A 56 -6.99 -3.89 1.95
CA HIS A 56 -7.53 -3.18 0.80
C HIS A 56 -8.95 -2.68 1.09
N SER A 57 -9.42 -1.70 0.33
CA SER A 57 -10.84 -1.32 0.39
C SER A 57 -11.71 -2.38 -0.31
N ARG A 58 -12.95 -2.53 0.17
CA ARG A 58 -14.00 -3.32 -0.50
C ARG A 58 -14.62 -2.60 -1.69
N VAL A 59 -14.58 -1.27 -1.68
CA VAL A 59 -15.30 -0.40 -2.63
C VAL A 59 -14.37 0.38 -3.55
N LYS A 60 -13.10 0.55 -3.16
CA LYS A 60 -12.05 1.17 -3.97
C LYS A 60 -10.95 0.16 -4.25
N CYS A 61 -10.27 0.27 -5.38
CA CYS A 61 -9.04 -0.47 -5.61
C CYS A 61 -7.87 0.26 -4.92
N GLY A 62 -7.17 -0.43 -4.02
CA GLY A 62 -5.95 0.06 -3.37
C GLY A 62 -5.85 -0.28 -1.87
N PRO A 63 -4.62 -0.35 -1.31
CA PRO A 63 -4.39 -0.57 0.10
C PRO A 63 -4.81 0.66 0.92
N LEU A 64 -5.62 0.45 1.96
CA LEU A 64 -5.99 1.47 2.95
C LEU A 64 -5.06 1.46 4.15
N LEU A 65 -4.50 0.30 4.49
CA LEU A 65 -3.56 0.13 5.60
C LEU A 65 -2.46 -0.83 5.18
N SER A 66 -1.21 -0.44 5.44
CA SER A 66 -0.03 -1.29 5.19
C SER A 66 0.76 -1.46 6.48
N LEU A 67 0.64 -2.63 7.10
CA LEU A 67 1.32 -2.98 8.33
C LEU A 67 2.64 -3.68 8.01
N LEU A 68 3.70 -3.42 8.76
CA LEU A 68 4.94 -4.18 8.62
C LEU A 68 4.78 -5.58 9.21
N LEU A 69 5.14 -6.60 8.46
CA LEU A 69 5.05 -8.00 8.90
C LEU A 69 5.89 -8.22 10.17
N ASP A 70 5.28 -8.91 11.14
CA ASP A 70 5.90 -9.35 12.41
C ASP A 70 6.51 -8.22 13.27
N LYS A 71 6.03 -6.98 13.11
CA LYS A 71 6.43 -5.83 13.93
C LYS A 71 5.33 -5.40 14.89
N PRO A 72 5.64 -5.11 16.18
CA PRO A 72 6.97 -5.16 16.79
C PRO A 72 7.46 -6.59 17.10
N ASN A 73 6.52 -7.52 17.28
CA ASN A 73 6.74 -8.96 17.37
C ASN A 73 5.53 -9.69 16.75
N SER A 74 5.70 -10.96 16.40
CA SER A 74 4.64 -11.75 15.74
C SER A 74 3.39 -11.92 16.60
N GLN A 75 3.51 -11.98 17.93
CA GLN A 75 2.35 -12.15 18.82
C GLN A 75 1.45 -10.91 18.83
N GLU A 76 2.01 -9.73 19.10
CA GLU A 76 1.25 -8.46 19.07
C GLU A 76 0.73 -8.13 17.68
N PHE A 77 1.54 -8.40 16.66
CA PHE A 77 1.14 -8.22 15.26
C PHE A 77 -0.06 -9.11 14.91
N ASN A 78 0.04 -10.42 15.15
CA ASN A 78 -1.02 -11.36 14.83
C ASN A 78 -2.30 -11.06 15.62
N ALA A 79 -2.18 -10.75 16.92
CA ALA A 79 -3.33 -10.38 17.73
C ALA A 79 -4.04 -9.13 17.18
N PHE A 80 -3.29 -8.13 16.71
CA PHE A 80 -3.87 -6.94 16.10
C PHE A 80 -4.55 -7.26 14.76
N VAL A 81 -3.88 -8.05 13.92
CA VAL A 81 -4.41 -8.46 12.61
C VAL A 81 -5.71 -9.24 12.80
N ASP A 82 -5.75 -10.21 13.71
CA ASP A 82 -6.94 -11.01 13.96
C ASP A 82 -8.11 -10.17 14.48
N GLU A 83 -7.86 -9.24 15.40
CA GLU A 83 -8.87 -8.29 15.87
C GLU A 83 -9.39 -7.40 14.72
N LEU A 84 -8.50 -6.89 13.87
CA LEU A 84 -8.86 -6.04 12.74
C LEU A 84 -9.74 -6.79 11.73
N LYS A 85 -9.36 -8.03 11.39
CA LYS A 85 -10.15 -8.93 10.53
C LYS A 85 -11.53 -9.19 11.13
N GLN A 86 -11.59 -9.51 12.41
CA GLN A 86 -12.84 -9.79 13.12
C GLN A 86 -13.77 -8.58 13.09
N ARG A 87 -13.28 -7.39 13.44
CA ARG A 87 -14.12 -6.18 13.43
C ARG A 87 -14.55 -5.77 12.02
N ALA A 88 -13.66 -5.82 11.04
CA ALA A 88 -14.03 -5.52 9.65
C ALA A 88 -15.11 -6.46 9.09
N ARG A 89 -15.13 -7.74 9.52
CA ARG A 89 -16.23 -8.67 9.21
C ARG A 89 -17.53 -8.31 9.94
N GLN A 90 -17.43 -7.96 11.23
CA GLN A 90 -18.60 -7.60 12.05
C GLN A 90 -19.28 -6.32 11.56
N GLU A 91 -18.50 -5.27 11.31
CA GLU A 91 -19.02 -3.98 10.81
C GLU A 91 -19.62 -4.13 9.42
N TYR A 92 -18.97 -4.89 8.53
CA TYR A 92 -19.55 -5.20 7.23
C TYR A 92 -20.87 -5.99 7.35
N SER A 93 -20.93 -7.01 8.21
CA SER A 93 -22.15 -7.81 8.40
C SER A 93 -23.28 -6.97 9.00
N ALA A 94 -22.97 -6.05 9.93
CA ALA A 94 -23.93 -5.10 10.47
C ALA A 94 -24.42 -4.12 9.41
N PHE A 95 -23.52 -3.60 8.57
CA PHE A 95 -23.83 -2.71 7.46
C PHE A 95 -24.69 -3.39 6.38
N ALA A 96 -24.41 -4.66 6.06
CA ALA A 96 -25.17 -5.47 5.11
C ALA A 96 -26.50 -6.01 5.69
N GLY A 97 -26.84 -5.69 6.94
CA GLY A 97 -28.09 -6.12 7.58
C GLY A 97 -28.11 -7.59 8.03
N LEU A 98 -26.96 -8.28 8.08
CA LEU A 98 -26.83 -9.71 8.40
C LEU A 98 -26.69 -10.02 9.90
N LYS A 99 -27.02 -9.08 10.80
CA LYS A 99 -26.98 -9.39 12.25
C LYS A 99 -28.11 -10.35 12.63
N ALA A 100 -27.73 -11.60 12.89
CA ALA A 100 -28.54 -12.53 13.69
C ALA A 100 -28.80 -11.91 15.07
N GLY A 101 -30.07 -11.62 15.39
CA GLY A 101 -30.42 -11.23 16.75
C GLY A 101 -31.69 -10.43 17.03
N SER A 102 -32.71 -10.44 16.18
CA SER A 102 -34.09 -10.39 16.68
C SER A 102 -35.03 -11.00 15.65
N GLN A 103 -35.63 -12.12 16.04
CA GLN A 103 -36.77 -12.72 15.36
C GLN A 103 -37.88 -11.66 15.24
N PRO A 104 -38.52 -11.56 14.07
CA PRO A 104 -39.97 -11.61 14.09
C PRO A 104 -40.43 -12.80 13.26
N GLU A 105 -41.33 -13.57 13.86
CA GLU A 105 -42.18 -14.50 13.14
C GLU A 105 -42.92 -13.75 12.03
N SER A 106 -42.56 -14.04 10.78
CA SER A 106 -43.45 -13.93 9.64
C SER A 106 -42.84 -14.74 8.50
N LEU A 107 -43.20 -16.04 8.46
CA LEU A 107 -43.10 -16.83 7.24
C LEU A 107 -43.83 -16.11 6.11
N ALA A 108 -43.17 -15.84 4.99
CA ALA A 108 -43.77 -16.02 3.67
C ALA A 108 -42.72 -15.92 2.56
N ALA A 109 -42.87 -16.84 1.59
CA ALA A 109 -42.42 -16.76 0.21
C ALA A 109 -40.95 -17.09 -0.10
N ASN A 110 -40.76 -18.36 -0.48
CA ASN A 110 -39.74 -18.80 -1.42
C ASN A 110 -39.76 -17.95 -2.70
N VAL A 111 -38.62 -17.40 -3.10
CA VAL A 111 -38.32 -17.11 -4.51
C VAL A 111 -36.87 -17.51 -4.75
N PHE A 112 -36.69 -18.59 -5.51
CA PHE A 112 -35.43 -18.86 -6.20
C PHE A 112 -35.25 -17.73 -7.22
N GLU A 113 -34.31 -16.82 -7.00
CA GLU A 113 -33.74 -16.03 -8.09
C GLU A 113 -32.71 -16.92 -8.81
N GLU A 114 -32.93 -17.17 -10.09
CA GLU A 114 -31.93 -17.78 -10.96
C GLU A 114 -30.64 -16.94 -10.92
N PRO A 115 -29.45 -17.58 -10.93
CA PRO A 115 -28.19 -16.85 -11.01
C PRO A 115 -28.19 -15.96 -12.28
N PRO A 116 -27.80 -14.68 -12.20
CA PRO A 116 -27.65 -13.87 -13.39
C PRO A 116 -26.58 -14.50 -14.30
N GLU A 117 -26.89 -14.58 -15.60
CA GLU A 117 -25.89 -14.92 -16.62
C GLU A 117 -24.78 -13.87 -16.57
N TYR A 118 -23.54 -14.33 -16.44
CA TYR A 118 -22.35 -13.48 -16.49
C TYR A 118 -22.12 -13.02 -17.92
N ASP A 119 -22.36 -11.76 -18.20
CA ASP A 119 -21.89 -11.09 -19.40
C ASP A 119 -20.36 -10.93 -19.34
N GLU A 120 -19.71 -11.73 -20.18
CA GLU A 120 -18.29 -11.69 -20.47
C GLU A 120 -17.91 -10.35 -21.13
N ALA A 121 -16.75 -9.81 -20.74
CA ALA A 121 -16.08 -8.62 -21.30
C ALA A 121 -16.44 -7.24 -20.69
N GLY A 122 -16.07 -7.04 -19.43
CA GLY A 122 -15.78 -5.73 -18.88
C GLY A 122 -14.27 -5.49 -18.75
N ARG A 123 -13.58 -5.07 -19.83
CA ARG A 123 -12.24 -4.48 -19.71
C ARG A 123 -12.37 -3.15 -18.96
N ILE A 124 -12.27 -3.17 -17.63
CA ILE A 124 -12.29 -1.93 -16.83
C ILE A 124 -10.86 -1.41 -16.73
N ARG A 125 -10.64 -0.32 -17.46
CA ARG A 125 -9.45 0.51 -17.49
C ARG A 125 -9.04 0.88 -16.06
N THR A 126 -7.86 0.43 -15.66
CA THR A 126 -7.15 0.85 -14.44
C THR A 126 -6.92 2.35 -14.46
N GLY A 127 -7.71 3.10 -13.69
CA GLY A 127 -7.36 4.47 -13.34
C GLY A 127 -6.19 4.45 -12.37
N LYS A 128 -4.97 4.61 -12.90
CA LYS A 128 -3.75 4.90 -12.14
C LYS A 128 -4.01 6.08 -11.19
N ASN A 129 -4.05 5.85 -9.89
CA ASN A 129 -3.65 6.90 -8.94
C ASN A 129 -2.12 6.84 -8.90
N VAL A 130 -1.47 7.54 -9.83
CA VAL A 130 -0.02 7.76 -9.75
C VAL A 130 0.19 8.69 -8.56
N GLU A 131 0.71 8.17 -7.46
CA GLU A 131 1.17 9.05 -6.38
C GLU A 131 2.26 9.96 -6.96
N PRO A 132 2.13 11.30 -6.89
CA PRO A 132 2.99 12.19 -7.66
C PRO A 132 4.45 12.01 -7.25
N VAL A 133 5.32 11.87 -8.23
CA VAL A 133 6.76 11.80 -8.01
C VAL A 133 7.22 13.07 -7.29
N ILE A 134 7.84 12.90 -6.12
CA ILE A 134 8.22 14.02 -5.24
C ILE A 134 9.65 14.42 -5.60
N ALA A 135 9.80 15.55 -6.30
CA ALA A 135 11.09 16.03 -6.79
C ALA A 135 12.16 16.16 -5.69
N GLU A 136 11.78 16.58 -4.48
CA GLU A 136 12.69 16.70 -3.34
C GLU A 136 13.25 15.33 -2.91
N ARG A 137 12.45 14.26 -3.02
CA ARG A 137 12.90 12.89 -2.72
C ARG A 137 13.78 12.32 -3.81
N VAL A 138 13.55 12.71 -5.06
CA VAL A 138 14.44 12.37 -6.17
C VAL A 138 15.80 13.04 -5.97
N ASP A 139 15.85 14.29 -5.52
CA ASP A 139 17.11 14.97 -5.20
C ASP A 139 17.87 14.33 -4.03
N GLU A 140 17.16 13.96 -2.96
CA GLU A 140 17.78 13.23 -1.85
C GLU A 140 18.33 11.87 -2.30
N THR A 141 17.59 11.17 -3.17
CA THR A 141 17.98 9.89 -3.78
C THR A 141 19.26 10.04 -4.61
N ILE A 142 19.32 11.03 -5.50
CA ILE A 142 20.51 11.34 -6.29
C ILE A 142 21.71 11.59 -5.38
N ARG A 143 21.54 12.42 -4.34
CA ARG A 143 22.62 12.75 -3.40
C ARG A 143 23.15 11.52 -2.66
N MET A 144 22.25 10.65 -2.18
CA MET A 144 22.64 9.44 -1.47
C MET A 144 23.39 8.47 -2.39
N LEU A 145 22.98 8.35 -3.65
CA LEU A 145 23.66 7.51 -4.63
C LEU A 145 25.04 8.06 -5.00
N GLU A 146 25.16 9.36 -5.28
CA GLU A 146 26.44 10.01 -5.60
C GLU A 146 27.43 9.95 -4.41
N GLN A 147 26.95 9.94 -3.17
CA GLN A 147 27.79 9.86 -1.98
C GLN A 147 28.35 8.45 -1.73
N HIS A 148 27.58 7.41 -2.08
CA HIS A 148 27.89 6.02 -1.70
C HIS A 148 28.31 5.12 -2.86
N LEU A 149 28.03 5.52 -4.11
CA LEU A 149 28.35 4.78 -5.32
C LEU A 149 29.19 5.66 -6.24
N GLN A 150 30.05 5.01 -7.04
CA GLN A 150 30.88 5.75 -8.00
C GLN A 150 29.99 6.26 -9.14
N ALA A 151 30.03 7.56 -9.43
CA ALA A 151 29.15 8.18 -10.40
C ALA A 151 29.19 7.53 -11.81
N GLY A 152 30.36 7.07 -12.26
CA GLY A 152 30.51 6.38 -13.55
C GLY A 152 29.86 4.99 -13.60
N GLU A 153 29.51 4.41 -12.46
CA GLU A 153 28.90 3.08 -12.37
C GLU A 153 27.37 3.10 -12.38
N ILE A 154 26.79 4.28 -12.12
CA ILE A 154 25.35 4.51 -12.02
C ILE A 154 24.91 5.73 -12.87
N GLU A 155 25.74 6.14 -13.83
CA GLU A 155 25.55 7.38 -14.59
C GLU A 155 24.20 7.41 -15.31
N ALA A 156 23.84 6.30 -15.96
CA ALA A 156 22.56 6.14 -16.65
C ALA A 156 21.37 6.27 -15.68
N LEU A 157 21.48 5.68 -14.48
CA LEU A 157 20.45 5.78 -13.44
C LEU A 157 20.34 7.22 -12.92
N LEU A 158 21.46 7.89 -12.67
CA LEU A 158 21.47 9.28 -12.22
C LEU A 158 20.89 10.23 -13.27
N ALA A 159 21.17 9.98 -14.56
CA ALA A 159 20.59 10.74 -15.66
C ALA A 159 19.06 10.55 -15.73
N ALA A 160 18.58 9.32 -15.60
CA ALA A 160 17.15 9.01 -15.57
C ALA A 160 16.44 9.67 -14.37
N LEU A 161 17.03 9.61 -13.17
CA LEU A 161 16.50 10.29 -11.98
C LEU A 161 16.46 11.82 -12.15
N LYS A 162 17.49 12.42 -12.75
CA LYS A 162 17.52 13.86 -13.03
C LYS A 162 16.42 14.26 -14.03
N ALA A 163 16.21 13.47 -15.09
CA ALA A 163 15.13 13.71 -16.05
C ALA A 163 13.74 13.55 -15.41
N LEU A 164 13.55 12.51 -14.59
CA LEU A 164 12.31 12.29 -13.85
C LEU A 164 12.05 13.39 -12.81
N LYS A 165 13.09 14.01 -12.25
CA LYS A 165 12.94 15.18 -11.37
C LYS A 165 12.39 16.40 -12.11
N GLU A 166 12.89 16.65 -13.32
CA GLU A 166 12.47 17.80 -14.13
C GLU A 166 11.07 17.62 -14.72
N ASP A 167 10.71 16.37 -15.04
CA ASP A 167 9.41 16.03 -15.60
C ASP A 167 8.81 14.78 -14.91
N PRO A 168 8.20 14.95 -13.72
CA PRO A 168 7.76 13.86 -12.85
C PRO A 168 6.59 13.03 -13.38
N GLU A 169 5.82 13.58 -14.34
CA GLU A 169 4.66 12.92 -14.95
C GLU A 169 5.01 12.22 -16.28
N ASN A 170 6.27 12.27 -16.70
CA ASN A 170 6.72 11.75 -17.98
C ASN A 170 6.98 10.24 -17.92
N GLU A 171 6.11 9.46 -18.54
CA GLU A 171 6.22 8.00 -18.59
C GLU A 171 7.55 7.55 -19.24
N SER A 172 8.07 8.27 -20.23
CA SER A 172 9.36 7.94 -20.86
C SER A 172 10.55 8.19 -19.95
N CYS A 173 10.44 9.09 -18.96
CA CYS A 173 11.47 9.26 -17.94
C CYS A 173 11.49 8.07 -16.98
N LEU A 174 10.32 7.48 -16.71
CA LEU A 174 10.20 6.31 -15.86
C LEU A 174 10.69 5.03 -16.57
N ASP A 175 10.35 4.85 -17.85
CA ASP A 175 10.85 3.73 -18.65
C ASP A 175 12.38 3.71 -18.68
N ARG A 176 13.01 4.88 -18.88
CA ARG A 176 14.47 5.02 -18.80
C ARG A 176 15.03 4.73 -17.42
N LEU A 177 14.28 5.04 -16.35
CA LEU A 177 14.69 4.70 -14.99
C LEU A 177 14.67 3.19 -14.77
N ILE A 178 13.66 2.49 -15.31
CA ILE A 178 13.55 1.03 -15.25
C ILE A 178 14.71 0.39 -16.03
N GLU A 179 14.91 0.79 -17.28
CA GLU A 179 16.01 0.29 -18.13
C GLU A 179 17.37 0.52 -17.45
N ALA A 180 17.62 1.76 -16.98
CA ALA A 180 18.87 2.10 -16.33
C ALA A 180 19.07 1.39 -14.98
N PHE A 181 18.00 0.95 -14.31
CA PHE A 181 18.08 0.14 -13.10
C PHE A 181 18.33 -1.33 -13.41
N ASP A 182 17.68 -1.88 -14.44
CA ASP A 182 17.86 -3.26 -14.90
C ASP A 182 19.31 -3.51 -15.38
N ASP A 183 19.90 -2.54 -16.06
CA ASP A 183 21.29 -2.60 -16.54
C ASP A 183 22.36 -2.60 -15.42
N LEU A 184 21.98 -2.28 -14.18
CA LEU A 184 22.92 -2.29 -13.03
C LEU A 184 23.27 -3.70 -12.55
N GLY A 185 22.47 -4.70 -12.91
CA GLY A 185 22.64 -6.09 -12.50
C GLY A 185 22.85 -6.24 -10.98
N PRO A 186 23.97 -6.81 -10.50
CA PRO A 186 24.18 -7.06 -9.06
C PRO A 186 24.22 -5.78 -8.21
N ARG A 187 24.39 -4.60 -8.82
CA ARG A 187 24.43 -3.31 -8.11
C ARG A 187 23.05 -2.77 -7.74
N GLN A 188 21.98 -3.34 -8.27
CA GLN A 188 20.61 -3.00 -7.89
C GLN A 188 20.40 -3.05 -6.36
N GLY A 189 20.97 -4.07 -5.69
CA GLY A 189 20.90 -4.17 -4.24
C GLY A 189 21.58 -3.01 -3.51
N ALA A 190 22.70 -2.50 -4.04
CA ALA A 190 23.38 -1.35 -3.48
C ALA A 190 22.57 -0.07 -3.69
N VAL A 191 21.98 0.12 -4.86
CA VAL A 191 21.05 1.23 -5.15
C VAL A 191 19.86 1.22 -4.19
N LEU A 192 19.21 0.07 -4.02
CA LEU A 192 18.06 -0.05 -3.10
C LEU A 192 18.45 0.14 -1.62
N THR A 193 19.70 -0.14 -1.26
CA THR A 193 20.22 0.08 0.09
C THR A 193 20.35 1.57 0.41
N TYR A 194 20.90 2.36 -0.51
CA TYR A 194 21.15 3.80 -0.28
C TYR A 194 19.99 4.68 -0.73
N ALA A 195 19.20 4.23 -1.71
CA ALA A 195 18.07 4.95 -2.27
C ALA A 195 16.83 4.06 -2.38
N PRO A 196 16.17 3.74 -1.24
CA PRO A 196 14.97 2.91 -1.24
C PRO A 196 13.80 3.55 -2.00
N TYR A 197 13.84 4.86 -2.25
CA TYR A 197 12.84 5.56 -3.06
C TYR A 197 12.86 5.12 -4.53
N VAL A 198 13.99 4.64 -5.06
CA VAL A 198 14.04 4.02 -6.40
C VAL A 198 13.11 2.81 -6.45
N GLY A 199 13.13 1.96 -5.43
CA GLY A 199 12.22 0.80 -5.37
C GLY A 199 10.74 1.18 -5.30
N PHE A 200 10.42 2.31 -4.67
CA PHE A 200 9.06 2.86 -4.69
C PHE A 200 8.64 3.30 -6.10
N LEU A 201 9.48 4.07 -6.80
CA LEU A 201 9.21 4.53 -8.16
C LEU A 201 9.02 3.37 -9.16
N LEU A 202 9.78 2.28 -8.99
CA LEU A 202 9.68 1.08 -9.82
C LEU A 202 8.44 0.22 -9.50
N SER A 203 7.90 0.32 -8.29
CA SER A 203 6.72 -0.48 -7.86
C SER A 203 5.39 0.11 -8.32
N GLU A 204 5.35 1.44 -8.53
CA GLU A 204 4.15 2.17 -8.97
C GLU A 204 3.83 2.00 -10.47
N ASN A 205 4.70 1.31 -11.24
CA ASN A 205 4.42 0.85 -12.60
C ASN A 205 5.06 -0.52 -12.84
N PRO A 206 4.32 -1.64 -12.64
CA PRO A 206 4.78 -2.91 -13.18
C PRO A 206 4.89 -2.79 -14.72
N PRO A 207 5.90 -3.41 -15.36
CA PRO A 207 5.97 -3.48 -16.80
C PRO A 207 4.68 -4.10 -17.33
N GLY A 208 4.03 -3.39 -18.25
CA GLY A 208 2.73 -3.76 -18.78
C GLY A 208 2.69 -5.18 -19.35
N LEU A 209 1.64 -5.91 -18.95
CA LEU A 209 1.09 -7.05 -19.68
C LEU A 209 -0.35 -6.71 -20.08
#